data_AF-A0A291HLA7-F1
#
_entry.id   AF-A0A291HLA7-F1
#
_cell.length_a   1.000
_cell.length_b   1.000
_cell.length_c   1.000
_cell.angle_alpha   90.00
_cell.angle_beta   90.00
_cell.angle_gamma   90.00
#
_symmetry.space_group_name_H-M   'P 1'
#
loop_
_entity.id
_entity.type
_entity.pdbx_description
1 polymer ?
#
loop_
_entity_poly.entity_id
_entity_poly.type
_entity_poly.pdbx_seq_one_letter_code
_entity_poly.pdbx_strand_id
1 'polypeptide(L)'
;MSQTSAAERKRKSRAAAKAAGITRLEVLLGEAEFQRLDELCRVRGGVRGPYSADEYISLLIHRDWQRLQQQLAELGHCTHCGDALPQGCNGLFKGDSRCWHTEQAKRLAL
;
A
#
# COMPACT_ATOMS: atom_id res chain seq x y z
N MET A 1 21.65 -38.77 5.10
CA MET A 1 20.69 -37.71 4.68
C MET A 1 21.45 -36.38 4.70
N SER A 2 21.78 -35.86 3.52
CA SER A 2 22.62 -34.66 3.39
C SER A 2 21.92 -33.43 3.98
N GLN A 3 22.53 -32.80 4.99
CA GLN A 3 22.07 -31.53 5.54
C GLN A 3 22.30 -30.44 4.49
N THR A 4 21.23 -29.98 3.84
CA THR A 4 21.31 -28.81 2.97
C THR A 4 21.63 -27.57 3.81
N SER A 5 22.62 -26.79 3.36
CA SER A 5 23.08 -25.61 4.08
C SER A 5 21.95 -24.59 4.28
N ALA A 6 22.03 -23.77 5.34
CA ALA A 6 21.05 -22.71 5.58
C ALA A 6 20.90 -21.75 4.38
N ALA A 7 21.99 -21.50 3.66
CA ALA A 7 22.02 -20.69 2.44
C ALA A 7 21.21 -21.34 1.31
N GLU A 8 21.32 -22.66 1.14
CA GLU A 8 20.63 -23.40 0.10
C GLU A 8 19.13 -23.53 0.36
N ARG A 9 18.73 -23.69 1.63
CA ARG A 9 17.33 -23.62 2.05
C ARG A 9 16.72 -22.23 1.77
N LYS A 10 17.44 -21.16 2.11
CA LYS A 10 17.00 -19.78 1.82
C LYS A 10 16.92 -19.51 0.32
N ARG A 11 17.83 -20.07 -0.49
CA ARG A 11 17.79 -20.00 -1.96
C ARG A 11 16.58 -20.74 -2.53
N LYS A 12 16.29 -21.96 -2.09
CA LYS A 12 15.13 -22.75 -2.52
C LYS A 12 13.80 -22.07 -2.16
N SER A 13 13.69 -21.54 -0.94
CA SER A 13 12.50 -20.78 -0.51
C SER A 13 12.25 -19.54 -1.38
N ARG A 14 13.30 -18.75 -1.69
CA ARG A 14 13.18 -17.60 -2.60
C ARG A 14 12.81 -18.00 -4.03
N ALA A 15 13.37 -19.09 -4.54
CA ALA A 15 13.05 -19.59 -5.88
C ALA A 15 11.58 -20.05 -5.96
N ALA A 16 11.08 -20.74 -4.94
CA ALA A 16 9.68 -21.17 -4.86
C ALA A 16 8.72 -19.97 -4.75
N ALA A 17 9.03 -18.97 -3.92
CA ALA A 17 8.24 -17.75 -3.83
C ALA A 17 8.18 -17.01 -5.17
N LYS A 18 9.32 -16.89 -5.87
CA LYS A 18 9.37 -16.28 -7.21
C LYS A 18 8.53 -17.05 -8.23
N ALA A 19 8.58 -18.39 -8.20
CA ALA A 19 7.75 -19.23 -9.07
C ALA A 19 6.24 -19.06 -8.79
N ALA A 20 5.87 -18.78 -7.54
CA ALA A 20 4.51 -18.46 -7.13
C ALA A 20 4.11 -16.99 -7.38
N GLY A 21 4.97 -16.17 -8.00
CA GLY A 21 4.73 -14.74 -8.20
C GLY A 21 4.76 -13.89 -6.93
N ILE A 22 5.25 -14.45 -5.82
CA ILE A 22 5.33 -13.77 -4.52
C ILE A 22 6.65 -13.00 -4.45
N THR A 23 6.54 -11.68 -4.37
CA THR A 23 7.67 -10.78 -4.12
C THR A 23 7.80 -10.52 -2.63
N ARG A 24 9.00 -10.78 -2.07
CA ARG A 24 9.29 -10.51 -0.67
C ARG A 24 9.63 -9.03 -0.49
N LEU A 25 8.83 -8.33 0.31
CA LEU A 25 9.10 -6.98 0.77
C LEU A 25 9.71 -7.05 2.18
N GLU A 26 10.87 -6.45 2.39
CA GLU A 26 11.48 -6.30 3.71
C GLU A 26 11.37 -4.84 4.14
N VAL A 27 10.85 -4.60 5.35
CA VAL A 27 10.58 -3.26 5.87
C VAL A 27 11.30 -3.12 7.22
N LEU A 28 11.96 -1.98 7.41
CA LEU A 28 12.51 -1.59 8.70
C LEU A 28 11.47 -0.75 9.43
N LEU A 29 11.06 -1.20 10.60
CA LEU A 29 10.12 -0.50 11.47
C LEU A 29 10.82 -0.15 12.78
N GLY A 30 10.55 1.04 13.30
CA GLY A 30 10.94 1.36 14.66
C GLY A 30 10.21 0.47 15.67
N GLU A 31 10.76 0.33 16.88
CA GLU A 31 10.17 -0.53 17.92
C GLU A 31 8.70 -0.16 18.21
N ALA A 32 8.41 1.13 18.37
CA ALA A 32 7.05 1.61 18.62
C ALA A 32 6.08 1.34 17.45
N GLU A 33 6.56 1.29 16.21
CA GLU A 33 5.75 0.92 15.05
C GLU A 33 5.46 -0.57 15.03
N PHE A 34 6.47 -1.38 15.35
CA PHE A 34 6.31 -2.83 15.42
C PHE A 34 5.37 -3.26 16.55
N GLN A 35 5.46 -2.62 17.72
CA GLN A 35 4.51 -2.85 18.83
C GLN A 35 3.08 -2.49 18.44
N ARG A 36 2.88 -1.35 17.75
CA ARG A 36 1.57 -0.97 17.21
C ARG A 36 1.05 -1.99 16.20
N LEU A 37 1.90 -2.50 15.32
CA LEU A 37 1.54 -3.53 14.35
C LEU A 37 1.08 -4.82 15.06
N ASP A 38 1.82 -5.28 16.06
CA ASP A 38 1.46 -6.48 16.84
C ASP A 38 0.10 -6.32 17.54
N GLU A 39 -0.14 -5.17 18.18
CA GLU A 39 -1.42 -4.86 18.80
C GLU A 39 -2.57 -4.85 17.78
N LEU A 40 -2.36 -4.21 16.63
CA LEU A 40 -3.34 -4.17 15.55
C LEU A 40 -3.68 -5.56 15.03
N CYS A 41 -2.68 -6.41 14.80
CA CYS A 41 -2.86 -7.80 14.38
C CYS A 41 -3.71 -8.59 15.39
N ARG A 42 -3.40 -8.46 16.68
CA ARG A 42 -4.12 -9.15 17.77
C ARG A 42 -5.56 -8.70 17.89
N VAL A 43 -5.80 -7.38 17.95
CA VAL A 43 -7.14 -6.82 18.16
C VAL A 43 -8.03 -7.05 16.93
N ARG A 44 -7.50 -6.85 15.72
CA ARG A 44 -8.28 -6.95 14.48
C ARG A 44 -8.53 -8.40 14.04
N GLY A 45 -7.63 -9.33 14.38
CA GLY A 45 -7.81 -10.75 14.08
C GLY A 45 -8.99 -11.40 14.80
N GLY A 46 -9.33 -10.88 15.98
CA GLY A 46 -10.53 -11.28 16.73
C GLY A 46 -10.57 -12.78 17.03
N VAL A 47 -11.71 -13.42 16.81
CA VAL A 47 -11.96 -14.83 17.17
C VAL A 47 -11.12 -15.81 16.36
N ARG A 48 -10.63 -15.42 15.17
CA ARG A 48 -9.77 -16.29 14.34
C ARG A 48 -8.32 -16.35 14.82
N GLY A 49 -7.98 -15.54 15.83
CA GLY A 49 -6.62 -15.33 16.30
C GLY A 49 -5.95 -14.13 15.61
N PRO A 50 -4.78 -13.69 16.10
CA PRO A 50 -4.05 -12.57 15.53
C PRO A 50 -3.68 -12.81 14.07
N TYR A 51 -3.76 -11.76 13.25
CA TYR A 51 -3.19 -11.80 11.91
C TYR A 51 -1.68 -11.94 11.95
N SER A 52 -1.09 -12.55 10.92
CA SER A 52 0.34 -12.36 10.68
C SER A 52 0.60 -10.93 10.17
N ALA A 53 1.82 -10.42 10.36
CA ALA A 53 2.19 -9.08 9.90
C ALA A 53 1.98 -8.90 8.38
N ASP A 54 2.33 -9.90 7.59
CA ASP A 54 2.16 -9.88 6.13
C ASP A 54 0.70 -9.96 5.70
N GLU A 55 -0.15 -10.72 6.40
CA GLU A 55 -1.59 -10.75 6.15
C GLU A 55 -2.21 -9.39 6.45
N TYR A 56 -1.88 -8.81 7.61
CA TYR A 56 -2.42 -7.52 8.01
C TYR A 56 -2.03 -6.40 7.04
N ILE A 57 -0.75 -6.33 6.65
CA ILE A 57 -0.27 -5.36 5.66
C ILE A 57 -0.96 -5.57 4.31
N SER A 58 -1.11 -6.82 3.87
CA SER A 58 -1.80 -7.14 2.61
C SER A 58 -3.26 -6.70 2.62
N LEU A 59 -3.97 -6.90 3.74
CA LEU A 59 -5.34 -6.43 3.92
C LEU A 59 -5.43 -4.90 3.91
N LEU A 60 -4.47 -4.20 4.53
CA LEU A 60 -4.41 -2.73 4.48
C LEU A 60 -4.22 -2.22 3.05
N ILE A 61 -3.28 -2.80 2.30
CA ILE A 61 -3.06 -2.45 0.88
C ILE A 61 -4.35 -2.66 0.08
N HIS A 62 -5.04 -3.78 0.27
CA HIS A 62 -6.27 -4.06 -0.46
C HIS A 62 -7.39 -3.04 -0.16
N ARG A 63 -7.59 -2.72 1.12
CA ARG A 63 -8.60 -1.73 1.54
C ARG A 63 -8.27 -0.34 1.03
N ASP A 64 -6.99 0.03 1.11
CA ASP A 64 -6.54 1.34 0.64
C ASP A 64 -6.66 1.47 -0.87
N TRP A 65 -6.31 0.41 -1.61
CA TRP A 65 -6.53 0.34 -3.05
C TRP A 65 -8.01 0.53 -3.42
N GLN A 66 -8.92 -0.16 -2.73
CA GLN A 66 -10.36 0.00 -2.96
C GLN A 66 -10.83 1.44 -2.70
N ARG A 67 -10.34 2.06 -1.62
CA ARG A 67 -10.63 3.46 -1.30
C ARG A 67 -10.12 4.39 -2.40
N LEU A 68 -8.88 4.21 -2.84
CA LEU A 68 -8.29 4.99 -3.92
C LEU A 68 -9.11 4.85 -5.21
N GLN A 69 -9.52 3.64 -5.59
CA GLN A 69 -10.35 3.44 -6.78
C GLN A 69 -11.69 4.19 -6.70
N GLN A 70 -12.34 4.20 -5.54
CA GLN A 70 -13.57 4.98 -5.33
C GLN A 70 -13.31 6.48 -5.49
N GLN A 71 -12.24 6.98 -4.86
CA GLN A 71 -11.88 8.40 -4.96
C GLN A 71 -11.54 8.81 -6.40
N LEU A 72 -10.83 7.97 -7.15
CA LEU A 72 -10.51 8.21 -8.55
C LEU A 72 -11.76 8.21 -9.44
N ALA A 73 -12.74 7.33 -9.16
CA ALA A 73 -14.00 7.28 -9.90
C ALA A 73 -14.86 8.54 -9.69
N GLU A 74 -14.71 9.23 -8.56
CA GLU A 74 -15.37 10.51 -8.27
C GLU A 74 -14.69 11.71 -8.92
N LEU A 75 -13.48 11.56 -9.47
CA LEU A 75 -12.76 12.65 -10.10
C LEU A 75 -13.35 12.99 -11.47
N GLY A 76 -13.47 14.29 -11.71
CA GLY A 76 -13.85 14.84 -13.01
C GLY A 76 -12.63 15.26 -13.83
N HIS A 77 -12.82 16.33 -14.59
CA HIS A 77 -11.81 16.91 -15.46
C HIS A 77 -11.24 18.21 -14.85
N CYS A 78 -10.01 18.54 -15.23
CA CYS A 78 -9.35 19.77 -14.82
C CYS A 78 -10.06 20.99 -15.45
N THR A 79 -10.31 22.01 -14.64
CA THR A 79 -10.96 23.26 -15.07
C THR A 79 -10.10 24.11 -16.01
N HIS A 80 -8.77 23.90 -16.05
CA HIS A 80 -7.85 24.69 -16.87
C HIS A 80 -7.53 24.03 -18.21
N CYS A 81 -7.23 22.73 -18.24
CA CYS A 81 -6.86 22.02 -19.47
C CYS A 81 -7.93 21.06 -19.99
N GLY A 82 -8.97 20.73 -19.20
CA GLY A 82 -10.00 19.77 -19.58
C GLY A 82 -9.57 18.30 -19.47
N ASP A 83 -8.31 17.99 -19.15
CA ASP A 83 -7.85 16.62 -19.00
C ASP A 83 -8.38 15.95 -17.72
N ALA A 84 -8.46 14.62 -17.72
CA ALA A 84 -8.91 13.85 -16.56
C ALA A 84 -7.99 14.04 -15.35
N LEU A 85 -8.59 14.24 -14.18
CA LEU A 85 -7.89 14.25 -12.90
C LEU A 85 -7.61 12.80 -12.45
N PRO A 86 -6.53 12.52 -11.70
CA PRO A 86 -5.67 13.46 -10.97
C PRO A 86 -4.49 14.02 -11.78
N GLN A 87 -4.28 13.57 -13.03
CA GLN A 87 -3.16 14.06 -13.85
C GLN A 87 -3.39 15.52 -14.25
N GLY A 88 -4.55 15.84 -14.85
CA GLY A 88 -4.97 17.20 -15.17
C GLY A 88 -3.87 18.08 -15.78
N CYS A 89 -3.78 19.33 -15.31
CA CYS A 89 -2.74 20.26 -15.74
C CYS A 89 -1.34 19.98 -15.13
N ASN A 90 -1.16 18.82 -14.49
CA ASN A 90 0.07 18.41 -13.80
C ASN A 90 0.62 19.47 -12.83
N GLY A 91 -0.28 20.17 -12.13
CA GLY A 91 0.10 21.22 -11.18
C GLY A 91 0.61 22.53 -11.78
N LEU A 92 0.54 22.74 -13.11
CA LEU A 92 0.97 23.99 -13.75
C LEU A 92 0.31 25.24 -13.15
N PHE A 93 -0.96 25.14 -12.77
CA PHE A 93 -1.75 26.21 -12.15
C PHE A 93 -1.88 26.07 -10.63
N LYS A 94 -1.01 25.30 -9.98
CA LYS A 94 -1.04 25.13 -8.51
C LYS A 94 -0.79 26.49 -7.84
N GLY A 95 -1.72 26.91 -6.98
CA GLY A 95 -1.76 28.25 -6.39
C GLY A 95 -2.96 29.07 -6.86
N ASP A 96 -3.55 28.76 -8.03
CA ASP A 96 -4.87 29.27 -8.38
C ASP A 96 -5.93 28.54 -7.53
N SER A 97 -6.82 29.31 -6.91
CA SER A 97 -7.97 28.81 -6.15
C SER A 97 -8.88 27.84 -6.92
N ARG A 98 -8.92 27.94 -8.25
CA ARG A 98 -9.74 27.10 -9.15
C ARG A 98 -9.04 25.82 -9.59
N CYS A 99 -7.74 25.69 -9.31
CA CYS A 99 -6.97 24.50 -9.67
C CYS A 99 -7.20 23.39 -8.64
N TRP A 100 -7.57 22.20 -9.12
CA TRP A 100 -7.75 21.02 -8.28
C TRP A 100 -6.50 20.68 -7.44
N HIS A 101 -5.29 20.90 -7.99
CA HIS A 101 -4.03 20.63 -7.28
C HIS A 101 -3.75 21.56 -6.09
N THR A 102 -4.46 22.69 -5.96
CA THR A 102 -4.24 23.65 -4.87
C THR A 102 -4.84 23.12 -3.55
N GLU A 103 -6.10 22.70 -3.57
CA GLU A 103 -6.79 22.25 -2.34
C GLU A 103 -7.34 20.83 -2.42
N GLN A 104 -7.79 20.39 -3.60
CA GLN A 104 -8.58 19.17 -3.72
C GLN A 104 -7.70 17.92 -3.88
N ALA A 105 -6.47 18.05 -4.39
CA ALA A 105 -5.51 16.94 -4.50
C ALA A 105 -5.20 16.26 -3.16
N LYS A 106 -5.32 17.00 -2.04
CA LYS A 106 -5.16 16.45 -0.69
C LYS A 106 -6.17 15.36 -0.37
N ARG A 107 -7.30 15.28 -1.08
CA ARG A 107 -8.31 14.23 -0.90
C ARG A 107 -7.77 12.83 -1.26
N LEU A 108 -6.76 12.74 -2.12
CA LEU A 108 -6.10 11.47 -2.45
C LEU A 108 -4.92 11.13 -1.55
N ALA A 109 -4.55 12.02 -0.62
CA ALA A 109 -3.50 11.72 0.35
C ALA A 109 -4.03 10.76 1.43
N LEU A 110 -3.12 9.91 1.94
CA LEU A 110 -3.37 8.98 3.04
C LEU A 110 -3.36 9.68 4.40
#